data_AF-A0A0M2M2L9-F1
#
_entry.id   AF-A0A0M2M2L9-F1
#
_cell.length_a   1.000
_cell.length_b   1.000
_cell.length_c   1.000
_cell.angle_alpha   90.00
_cell.angle_beta   90.00
_cell.angle_gamma   90.00
#
_symmetry.space_group_name_H-M   'P 1'
#
loop_
_entity.id
_entity.type
_entity.pdbx_description
1 polymer ?
#
loop_
_entity_poly.entity_id
_entity_poly.type
_entity_poly.pdbx_seq_one_letter_code
_entity_poly.pdbx_strand_id
1 'polypeptide(L)'
;MEILLKRAYEPAAPSDGTRVLVDRLWPRGVSRERAALDDWAKEVAPSAELRTEWHHDPDGRSPEHFAAFAARYRAELSEGAGLAALDRLLALARSVPRITLVYGAKDPVRNHAIVLRDALRDRAEATDPDPSGAR
;
A
#
# COMPACT_ATOMS: atom_id res chain seq x y z
N MET A 1 -11.92 1.09 10.61
CA MET A 1 -11.44 1.21 9.22
C MET A 1 -10.93 -0.14 8.75
N GLU A 2 -11.44 -0.65 7.64
CA GLU A 2 -10.98 -1.91 7.04
C GLU A 2 -10.07 -1.64 5.83
N ILE A 3 -8.88 -2.26 5.80
CA ILE A 3 -7.92 -2.15 4.70
C ILE A 3 -7.77 -3.51 4.02
N LEU A 4 -8.22 -3.59 2.78
CA LEU A 4 -8.12 -4.77 1.92
C LEU A 4 -7.03 -4.61 0.87
N LEU A 5 -6.60 -5.73 0.30
CA LEU A 5 -5.65 -5.79 -0.81
C LEU A 5 -6.31 -6.52 -1.98
N LYS A 6 -6.12 -6.01 -3.19
CA LYS A 6 -6.63 -6.67 -4.40
C LYS A 6 -5.72 -6.40 -5.59
N ARG A 7 -5.48 -7.40 -6.43
CA ARG A 7 -4.68 -7.17 -7.63
C ARG A 7 -5.50 -6.37 -8.65
N ALA A 8 -4.85 -5.48 -9.39
CA ALA A 8 -5.47 -4.70 -10.46
C ALA A 8 -6.05 -5.55 -11.61
N TYR A 9 -5.64 -6.81 -11.70
CA TYR A 9 -6.11 -7.76 -12.71
C TYR A 9 -7.38 -8.51 -12.28
N GLU A 10 -7.71 -8.48 -10.99
CA GLU A 10 -8.96 -9.04 -10.46
C GLU A 10 -10.12 -8.06 -10.67
N PRO A 11 -11.32 -8.55 -11.02
CA PRO A 11 -12.46 -7.69 -11.28
C PRO A 11 -12.87 -6.92 -10.02
N ALA A 12 -13.21 -5.64 -10.17
CA ALA A 12 -13.76 -4.84 -9.08
C ALA A 12 -15.06 -5.48 -8.55
N ALA A 13 -15.28 -5.40 -7.25
CA ALA A 13 -16.45 -5.93 -6.59
C ALA A 13 -17.07 -4.89 -5.65
N PRO A 14 -18.39 -4.90 -5.43
CA PRO A 14 -19.05 -3.98 -4.48
C PRO A 14 -18.48 -4.07 -3.05
N SER A 15 -17.92 -5.22 -2.68
CA SER A 15 -17.25 -5.44 -1.40
C SER A 15 -15.96 -4.67 -1.23
N ASP A 16 -15.38 -4.10 -2.30
CA ASP A 16 -14.05 -3.47 -2.25
C ASP A 16 -14.09 -2.09 -1.56
N GLY A 17 -15.25 -1.45 -1.43
CA GLY A 17 -15.34 -0.08 -0.93
C GLY A 17 -14.55 0.89 -1.82
N THR A 18 -13.83 1.84 -1.21
CA THR A 18 -13.00 2.80 -1.95
C THR A 18 -11.74 2.14 -2.48
N ARG A 19 -11.54 2.15 -3.80
CA ARG A 19 -10.42 1.49 -4.49
C ARG A 19 -9.32 2.49 -4.84
N VAL A 20 -8.15 2.30 -4.26
CA VAL A 20 -7.01 3.21 -4.45
C VAL A 20 -5.83 2.47 -5.05
N LEU A 21 -5.34 2.91 -6.21
CA LEU A 21 -4.12 2.36 -6.79
C LEU A 21 -2.90 2.84 -5.99
N VAL A 22 -2.05 1.90 -5.59
CA VAL A 22 -0.84 2.17 -4.80
C VAL A 22 0.46 1.81 -5.53
N ASP A 23 0.37 1.54 -6.83
CA ASP A 23 1.53 1.39 -7.70
C ASP A 23 1.92 2.74 -8.28
N ARG A 24 3.22 3.01 -8.40
CA ARG A 24 3.69 4.22 -9.10
C ARG A 24 3.32 4.23 -10.57
N LEU A 25 3.19 3.05 -11.18
CA LEU A 25 2.91 2.88 -12.59
C LEU A 25 1.52 2.27 -12.76
N TRP A 26 0.81 2.72 -13.79
CA TRP A 26 -0.47 2.13 -14.15
C TRP A 26 -0.29 0.63 -14.54
N PRO A 27 -1.14 -0.29 -14.05
CA PRO A 27 -1.09 -1.70 -14.40
C PRO A 27 -1.26 -1.94 -15.91
N ARG A 28 -0.32 -2.67 -16.52
CA ARG A 28 -0.34 -2.91 -17.97
C ARG A 28 -1.57 -3.72 -18.38
N GLY A 29 -2.24 -3.31 -19.46
CA GLY A 29 -3.39 -4.03 -20.01
C GLY A 29 -4.67 -3.93 -19.15
N VAL A 30 -4.70 -3.06 -18.15
CA VAL A 30 -5.91 -2.76 -17.36
C VAL A 30 -6.44 -1.41 -17.83
N SER A 31 -7.70 -1.33 -18.24
CA SER A 31 -8.33 -0.04 -18.60
C SER A 31 -8.79 0.71 -17.35
N ARG A 32 -9.04 2.02 -17.46
CA ARG A 32 -9.57 2.82 -16.33
C ARG A 32 -10.92 2.30 -15.86
N GLU A 33 -11.78 1.95 -16.81
CA GLU A 33 -13.12 1.44 -16.58
C GLU A 33 -13.06 0.09 -15.85
N ARG A 34 -12.18 -0.81 -16.29
CA ARG A 34 -11.96 -2.10 -15.62
C ARG A 34 -11.35 -1.93 -14.23
N ALA A 35 -10.42 -1.00 -14.08
CA ALA A 35 -9.74 -0.78 -12.79
C ALA A 35 -10.72 -0.25 -11.74
N ALA A 36 -11.73 0.53 -12.15
CA ALA A 36 -12.76 1.12 -11.30
C ALA A 36 -12.13 1.69 -10.01
N LEU A 37 -11.16 2.59 -10.21
CA LEU A 37 -10.42 3.23 -9.12
C LEU A 37 -11.06 4.55 -8.77
N ASP A 38 -11.16 4.82 -7.48
CA ASP A 38 -11.62 6.10 -6.95
C ASP A 38 -10.46 7.10 -6.81
N ASP A 39 -9.24 6.60 -6.58
CA ASP A 39 -8.04 7.42 -6.42
C ASP A 39 -6.74 6.69 -6.82
N TRP A 40 -5.66 7.44 -6.97
CA TRP A 40 -4.31 6.96 -7.28
C TRP A 40 -3.24 7.59 -6.39
N ALA A 41 -2.88 6.88 -5.31
CA ALA A 41 -1.84 7.28 -4.37
C ALA A 41 -0.45 6.81 -4.85
N LYS A 42 0.04 7.33 -5.98
CA LYS A 42 1.37 6.95 -6.53
C LYS A 42 2.56 7.37 -5.64
N GLU A 43 2.35 8.36 -4.77
CA GLU A 43 3.36 8.91 -3.89
C GLU A 43 3.70 7.95 -2.74
N VAL A 44 2.76 7.11 -2.30
CA VAL A 44 3.06 6.09 -1.28
C VAL A 44 3.83 4.90 -1.85
N ALA A 45 3.92 4.73 -3.16
CA ALA A 45 4.62 3.59 -3.77
C ALA A 45 6.14 3.64 -3.45
N PRO A 46 6.81 2.48 -3.31
CA PRO A 46 8.27 2.43 -3.08
C PRO A 46 9.01 3.16 -4.20
N SER A 47 10.14 3.80 -3.88
CA SER A 47 10.96 4.56 -4.83
C SER A 47 11.33 3.75 -6.08
N ALA A 48 11.67 4.45 -7.17
CA ALA A 48 12.08 3.77 -8.41
C ALA A 48 13.35 2.93 -8.21
N GLU A 49 14.27 3.41 -7.37
CA GLU A 49 15.49 2.70 -6.97
C GLU A 49 15.15 1.41 -6.22
N LEU A 50 14.41 1.50 -5.12
CA LEU A 50 14.02 0.36 -4.30
C LEU A 50 13.21 -0.68 -5.09
N ARG A 51 12.34 -0.21 -5.99
CA ARG A 51 11.58 -1.09 -6.91
C ARG A 51 12.50 -1.81 -7.91
N THR A 52 13.52 -1.14 -8.43
CA THR A 52 14.44 -1.73 -9.43
C THR A 52 15.31 -2.80 -8.77
N GLU A 53 15.87 -2.50 -7.61
CA GLU A 53 16.66 -3.45 -6.83
C GLU A 53 15.85 -4.71 -6.51
N TRP A 54 14.62 -4.56 -5.98
CA TRP A 54 13.74 -5.69 -5.69
C TRP A 54 13.42 -6.56 -6.92
N HIS A 55 13.32 -5.97 -8.10
CA HIS A 55 13.01 -6.71 -9.34
C HIS A 55 14.23 -7.35 -9.99
N HIS A 56 15.43 -6.82 -9.76
CA HIS A 56 16.67 -7.31 -10.36
C HIS A 56 17.39 -8.35 -9.50
N ASP A 57 16.93 -8.53 -8.27
CA ASP A 57 17.51 -9.50 -7.34
C ASP A 57 17.05 -10.94 -7.69
N PRO A 58 17.96 -11.82 -8.13
CA PRO A 58 17.64 -13.21 -8.44
C PRO A 58 17.18 -14.00 -7.21
N ASP A 59 17.58 -13.58 -6.01
CA ASP A 59 17.16 -14.10 -4.70
C ASP A 59 16.00 -13.30 -4.09
N GLY A 60 15.47 -12.30 -4.81
CA GLY A 60 14.37 -11.40 -4.44
C GLY A 60 13.01 -12.07 -4.21
N ARG A 61 12.98 -13.38 -3.92
CA ARG A 61 11.80 -14.11 -3.43
C ARG A 61 12.02 -14.75 -2.07
N SER A 62 13.26 -14.73 -1.57
CA SER A 62 13.61 -15.23 -0.24
C SER A 62 12.94 -14.35 0.84
N PRO A 63 12.46 -14.94 1.95
CA PRO A 63 11.86 -14.18 3.06
C PRO A 63 12.77 -13.08 3.61
N GLU A 64 14.08 -13.32 3.66
CA GLU A 64 15.07 -12.36 4.18
C GLU A 64 15.19 -11.12 3.30
N HIS A 65 15.21 -11.30 1.98
CA HIS A 65 15.24 -10.18 1.03
C HIS A 65 13.94 -9.37 1.07
N PHE A 66 12.78 -10.05 1.21
CA PHE A 66 11.52 -9.35 1.39
C PHE A 66 11.52 -8.52 2.68
N ALA A 67 12.09 -9.04 3.78
CA ALA A 67 12.20 -8.30 5.02
C ALA A 67 13.11 -7.05 4.86
N ALA A 68 14.24 -7.18 4.16
CA ALA A 68 15.12 -6.06 3.86
C ALA A 68 14.43 -4.99 2.99
N PHE A 69 13.71 -5.41 1.93
CA PHE A 69 12.88 -4.52 1.11
C PHE A 69 11.82 -3.80 1.96
N ALA A 70 11.10 -4.55 2.80
CA ALA A 70 10.04 -4.00 3.63
C ALA A 70 10.57 -3.00 4.67
N ALA A 71 11.76 -3.23 5.23
CA ALA A 71 12.40 -2.28 6.14
C ALA A 71 12.75 -0.96 5.45
N ARG A 72 13.38 -1.02 4.27
CA ARG A 72 13.72 0.18 3.48
C ARG A 72 12.48 0.92 3.02
N TYR A 73 11.45 0.21 2.56
CA TYR A 73 10.20 0.84 2.16
C TYR A 73 9.48 1.52 3.34
N ARG A 74 9.48 0.90 4.52
CA ARG A 74 8.96 1.55 5.74
C ARG A 74 9.73 2.81 6.11
N ALA A 75 11.05 2.83 5.92
CA ALA A 75 11.86 4.03 6.13
C ALA A 75 11.43 5.14 5.15
N GLU A 76 11.25 4.84 3.86
CA GLU A 76 10.72 5.81 2.88
C GLU A 76 9.35 6.39 3.29
N LEU A 77 8.49 5.57 3.91
CA LEU A 77 7.18 5.98 4.40
C LEU A 77 7.20 6.75 5.74
N SER A 78 8.33 6.76 6.45
CA SER A 78 8.43 7.35 7.79
C SER A 78 8.94 8.79 7.78
N GLU A 79 9.35 9.30 6.62
CA GLU A 79 9.89 10.66 6.49
C GLU A 79 9.48 11.36 5.19
N GLY A 80 9.68 12.68 5.17
CA GLY A 80 9.54 13.52 3.98
C GLY A 80 8.23 13.34 3.22
N ALA A 81 8.34 13.19 1.90
CA ALA A 81 7.19 13.05 1.00
C ALA A 81 6.44 11.73 1.19
N GLY A 82 7.12 10.66 1.61
CA GLY A 82 6.49 9.37 1.86
C GLY A 82 5.58 9.41 3.08
N LEU A 83 6.04 10.04 4.18
CA LEU A 83 5.20 10.27 5.37
C LEU A 83 3.98 11.13 5.04
N ALA A 84 4.15 12.23 4.32
CA ALA A 84 3.04 13.08 3.92
C ALA A 84 2.04 12.35 2.99
N ALA A 85 2.50 11.42 2.17
CA ALA A 85 1.63 10.58 1.35
C ALA A 85 0.90 9.51 2.18
N LEU A 86 1.60 8.89 3.13
CA LEU A 86 1.02 7.91 4.06
C LEU A 86 -0.08 8.54 4.91
N ASP A 87 0.16 9.73 5.48
CA ASP A 87 -0.81 10.45 6.31
C ASP A 87 -2.06 10.84 5.51
N ARG A 88 -1.90 11.25 4.24
CA ARG A 88 -3.04 11.52 3.33
C ARG A 88 -3.85 10.25 3.03
N LEU A 89 -3.18 9.15 2.75
CA LEU A 89 -3.86 7.87 2.50
C LEU A 89 -4.57 7.36 3.77
N LEU A 90 -3.97 7.55 4.95
CA LEU A 90 -4.60 7.22 6.23
C LEU A 90 -5.84 8.09 6.49
N ALA A 91 -5.77 9.39 6.20
CA ALA A 91 -6.93 10.29 6.33
C ALA A 91 -8.09 9.86 5.42
N LEU A 92 -7.80 9.49 4.16
CA LEU A 92 -8.80 8.91 3.26
C LEU A 92 -9.35 7.58 3.80
N ALA A 93 -8.48 6.70 4.26
CA ALA A 93 -8.91 5.41 4.79
C ALA A 93 -9.83 5.58 6.01
N ARG A 94 -9.59 6.59 6.87
CA ARG A 94 -10.44 6.90 8.03
C ARG A 94 -11.79 7.52 7.66
N SER A 95 -11.90 8.19 6.50
CA SER A 95 -13.15 8.82 6.07
C SER A 95 -14.15 7.85 5.44
N VAL A 96 -13.74 6.60 5.21
CA VAL A 96 -14.57 5.55 4.59
C VAL A 96 -14.61 4.30 5.46
N PRO A 97 -15.69 3.50 5.40
CA PRO A 97 -15.75 2.26 6.18
C PRO A 97 -14.70 1.24 5.74
N ARG A 98 -14.39 1.22 4.44
CA ARG A 98 -13.49 0.24 3.80
C ARG A 98 -12.73 0.86 2.63
N ILE A 99 -11.44 0.59 2.60
CA ILE A 99 -10.53 0.91 1.50
C ILE A 99 -9.87 -0.37 0.96
N THR A 100 -9.74 -0.47 -0.35
CA THR A 100 -8.98 -1.53 -1.03
C THR A 100 -7.76 -0.92 -1.71
N LEU A 101 -6.58 -1.34 -1.28
CA LEU A 101 -5.32 -0.99 -1.95
C LEU A 101 -5.14 -1.90 -3.17
N VAL A 102 -5.21 -1.29 -4.35
CA VAL A 102 -5.09 -1.97 -5.63
C VAL A 102 -3.64 -1.96 -6.09
N TYR A 103 -3.09 -3.12 -6.44
CA TYR A 103 -1.67 -3.27 -6.79
C TYR A 103 -1.45 -4.18 -8.01
N GLY A 104 -0.33 -4.00 -8.71
CA GLY A 104 -0.01 -4.70 -9.96
C GLY A 104 0.98 -5.87 -9.83
N ALA A 105 1.54 -6.11 -8.64
CA ALA A 105 2.49 -7.22 -8.42
C ALA A 105 1.87 -8.59 -8.75
N LYS A 106 2.71 -9.52 -9.21
CA LYS A 106 2.30 -10.91 -9.51
C LYS A 106 2.20 -11.77 -8.25
N ASP A 107 3.12 -11.57 -7.30
CA ASP A 107 3.15 -12.31 -6.04
C ASP A 107 2.14 -11.69 -5.05
N PRO A 108 1.09 -12.42 -4.65
CA PRO A 108 0.09 -11.90 -3.72
C PRO A 108 0.56 -11.93 -2.26
N VAL A 109 1.65 -12.63 -1.94
CA VAL A 109 2.16 -12.84 -0.57
C VAL A 109 3.37 -11.95 -0.27
N ARG A 110 4.18 -11.63 -1.29
CA ARG A 110 5.36 -10.76 -1.17
C ARG A 110 5.27 -9.60 -2.15
N ASN A 111 4.64 -8.52 -1.70
CA ASN A 111 4.51 -7.29 -2.48
C ASN A 111 4.48 -6.06 -1.56
N HIS A 112 4.70 -4.88 -2.14
CA HIS A 112 4.72 -3.61 -1.42
C HIS A 112 3.37 -3.24 -0.81
N ALA A 113 2.25 -3.67 -1.39
CA ALA A 113 0.93 -3.33 -0.87
C ALA A 113 0.67 -3.95 0.51
N ILE A 114 1.25 -5.13 0.80
CA ILE A 114 1.24 -5.72 2.14
C ILE A 114 1.98 -4.83 3.13
N VAL A 115 3.19 -4.40 2.77
CA VAL A 115 4.02 -3.52 3.62
C VAL A 115 3.31 -2.20 3.88
N LEU A 116 2.69 -1.60 2.85
CA LEU A 116 1.93 -0.36 2.97
C LEU A 116 0.69 -0.51 3.86
N ARG A 117 -0.08 -1.60 3.71
CA ARG A 117 -1.23 -1.89 4.57
C ARG A 117 -0.80 -1.97 6.03
N ASP A 118 0.30 -2.67 6.31
CA ASP A 118 0.80 -2.82 7.67
C ASP A 118 1.29 -1.48 8.21
N ALA A 119 2.04 -0.70 7.42
CA ALA A 119 2.45 0.66 7.79
C ALA A 119 1.26 1.60 8.08
N LEU A 120 0.16 1.51 7.32
CA LEU A 120 -1.07 2.27 7.58
C LEU A 120 -1.73 1.87 8.90
N ARG A 121 -1.70 0.58 9.27
CA ARG A 121 -2.23 0.09 10.55
C ARG A 121 -1.38 0.58 11.71
N ASP A 122 -0.05 0.39 11.62
CA ASP A 122 0.90 0.85 12.63
C ASP A 122 0.77 2.37 12.85
N ARG A 123 0.63 3.14 11.77
CA ARG A 123 0.44 4.60 11.82
C ARG A 123 -0.93 4.99 12.38
N ALA A 124 -1.99 4.22 12.08
CA ALA A 124 -3.31 4.45 12.65
C ALA A 124 -3.28 4.25 14.17
N GLU A 125 -2.64 3.19 14.66
CA GLU A 125 -2.46 2.91 16.09
C GLU A 125 -1.60 3.99 16.77
N ALA A 126 -0.52 4.45 16.13
CA ALA A 126 0.33 5.50 16.69
C ALA A 126 -0.33 6.89 16.75
N THR A 127 -1.30 7.17 15.87
CA THR A 127 -2.02 8.46 15.82
C THR A 127 -3.36 8.43 16.54
N ASP A 128 -3.77 7.28 17.01
CA ASP A 128 -4.94 7.08 17.86
C ASP A 128 -4.42 6.64 19.25
N PRO A 129 -3.68 7.52 19.97
CA PRO A 129 -3.29 7.21 21.32
C PRO A 129 -4.58 7.04 22.11
N ASP A 130 -4.85 5.81 22.56
CA ASP A 130 -5.99 5.49 23.39
C ASP A 130 -6.30 6.61 24.40
N PRO A 131 -7.51 7.19 24.43
CA PRO A 131 -7.93 8.12 25.48
C PRO A 131 -8.02 7.44 26.87
N SER A 132 -7.79 6.12 26.96
CA SER A 132 -7.91 5.30 28.17
C SER A 132 -6.56 5.03 28.83
N GLY A 133 -5.76 6.09 29.02
CA GLY A 133 -4.76 6.14 30.09
C GLY A 133 -5.41 6.37 31.46
N ALA A 134 -6.35 5.51 31.86
CA ALA A 134 -6.97 5.55 33.18
C ALA A 134 -7.12 4.12 33.71
N ARG A 135 -6.05 3.61 34.31
CA ARG A 135 -6.10 2.67 35.44
C ARG A 135 -4.97 2.97 36.40
#